data_AF-F9DVD6-F1
#
_entry.id   AF-F9DVD6-F1
#
_cell.length_a   1.000
_cell.length_b   1.000
_cell.length_c   1.000
_cell.angle_alpha   90.00
_cell.angle_beta   90.00
_cell.angle_gamma   90.00
#
_symmetry.space_group_name_H-M   'P 1'
#
loop_
_entity.id
_entity.type
_entity.pdbx_description
1 polymer ?
#
loop_
_entity_poly.entity_id
_entity_poly.type
_entity_poly.pdbx_seq_one_letter_code
_entity_poly.pdbx_strand_id
1 'polypeptide(L)'
;MNKPVQWIIWVVALVAINIPTILIASFSLFGTAEGTSIFSVDYLIAAGILLLGNIIILQLFLAIRKNRYQAFVYGLSVAVAQAIGFYLIGMFYFKVGPIILGASILLAISLLIKEIKYRSQ
;
A
#
# COMPACT_ATOMS: atom_id res chain seq x y z
N MET A 1 8.57 1.97 21.38
CA MET A 1 8.29 3.22 20.64
C MET A 1 6.95 3.79 21.09
N ASN A 2 6.89 5.08 21.40
CA ASN A 2 5.65 5.75 21.83
C ASN A 2 4.62 5.79 20.68
N LYS A 3 3.33 5.74 21.05
CA LYS A 3 2.20 5.73 20.11
C LYS A 3 2.14 6.95 19.18
N PRO A 4 2.48 8.18 19.63
CA PRO A 4 2.52 9.35 18.74
C PRO A 4 3.52 9.19 17.58
N VAL A 5 4.72 8.66 17.84
CA VAL A 5 5.72 8.45 16.78
C VAL A 5 5.26 7.40 15.78
N GLN A 6 4.57 6.34 16.23
CA GLN A 6 3.98 5.36 15.31
C GLN A 6 2.95 5.99 14.37
N TRP A 7 2.13 6.93 14.85
CA TRP A 7 1.19 7.67 14.01
C TRP A 7 1.88 8.58 13.01
N ILE A 8 2.94 9.28 13.41
CA ILE A 8 3.74 10.11 12.50
C ILE A 8 4.33 9.22 11.38
N ILE A 9 4.94 8.10 11.75
CA ILE A 9 5.49 7.14 10.77
C ILE A 9 4.39 6.59 9.85
N TRP A 10 3.20 6.32 10.38
CA TRP A 10 2.07 5.86 9.58
C TRP A 10 1.63 6.90 8.53
N VAL A 11 1.55 8.19 8.90
CA VAL A 11 1.26 9.27 7.96
C VAL A 11 2.34 9.36 6.87
N VAL A 12 3.61 9.28 7.26
CA VAL A 12 4.74 9.29 6.31
C VAL A 12 4.65 8.12 5.34
N ALA A 13 4.37 6.91 5.83
CA ALA A 13 4.18 5.73 4.98
C ALA A 13 2.98 5.88 4.04
N LEU A 14 1.87 6.43 4.54
CA LEU A 14 0.66 6.69 3.75
C LEU A 14 0.98 7.63 2.57
N VAL A 15 1.68 8.73 2.82
CA VAL A 15 2.09 9.67 1.76
C VAL A 15 3.09 9.02 0.81
N ALA A 16 4.13 8.37 1.35
CA ALA A 16 5.20 7.78 0.55
C ALA A 16 4.69 6.70 -0.43
N ILE A 17 3.68 5.92 -0.03
CA ILE A 17 3.05 4.92 -0.90
C ILE A 17 2.05 5.58 -1.86
N ASN A 18 1.20 6.49 -1.40
CA ASN A 18 0.14 7.03 -2.26
C ASN A 18 0.67 7.94 -3.39
N ILE A 19 1.81 8.62 -3.23
CA ILE A 19 2.42 9.43 -4.31
C ILE A 19 2.63 8.59 -5.59
N PRO A 20 3.44 7.50 -5.58
CA PRO A 20 3.66 6.70 -6.78
C PRO A 20 2.41 5.88 -7.15
N THR A 21 1.57 5.49 -6.18
CA THR A 21 0.33 4.74 -6.47
C THR A 21 -0.67 5.57 -7.28
N ILE A 22 -0.83 6.85 -6.93
CA ILE A 22 -1.66 7.80 -7.70
C ILE A 22 -1.08 8.00 -9.09
N LEU A 23 0.24 8.22 -9.21
CA LEU A 23 0.89 8.37 -10.51
C LEU A 23 0.62 7.17 -11.43
N ILE A 24 0.79 5.95 -10.92
CA ILE A 24 0.57 4.71 -11.67
C ILE A 24 -0.92 4.52 -12.01
N ALA A 25 -1.83 4.82 -11.09
CA ALA A 25 -3.27 4.77 -11.34
C ALA A 25 -3.71 5.81 -12.39
N SER A 26 -3.11 7.00 -12.40
CA SER A 26 -3.38 8.02 -13.43
C SER A 26 -2.96 7.54 -14.82
N PHE A 27 -1.88 6.76 -14.94
CA PHE A 27 -1.49 6.17 -16.23
C PHE A 27 -2.56 5.21 -16.79
N SER A 28 -3.28 4.46 -15.95
CA SER A 28 -4.35 3.58 -16.46
C SER A 28 -5.59 4.36 -16.92
N LEU A 29 -5.75 5.61 -16.50
CA LEU A 29 -6.86 6.48 -16.90
C LEU A 29 -6.51 7.41 -18.06
N PHE A 30 -5.23 7.55 -18.42
CA PHE A 30 -4.77 8.53 -19.41
C PHE A 30 -5.31 8.25 -20.83
N GLY A 31 -5.57 6.99 -21.17
CA GLY A 31 -6.13 6.59 -22.46
C GLY A 31 -7.65 6.48 -22.48
N THR A 32 -8.32 6.76 -21.37
CA THR A 32 -9.78 6.54 -21.24
C THR A 32 -10.54 7.65 -21.96
N ALA A 33 -11.35 7.28 -22.96
CA ALA A 33 -12.14 8.24 -23.73
C ALA A 33 -13.21 8.94 -22.87
N GLU A 34 -13.52 10.19 -23.19
CA GLU A 34 -14.61 10.92 -22.53
C GLU A 34 -15.95 10.19 -22.74
N GLY A 35 -16.75 10.10 -21.67
CA GLY A 35 -18.01 9.35 -21.68
C GLY A 35 -17.87 7.85 -21.41
N THR A 36 -16.65 7.33 -21.19
CA THR A 36 -16.45 5.94 -20.75
C THR A 36 -17.12 5.72 -19.40
N SER A 37 -17.87 4.62 -19.29
CA SER A 37 -18.53 4.22 -18.04
C SER A 37 -17.54 4.09 -16.89
N ILE A 38 -17.93 4.53 -15.68
CA ILE A 38 -17.15 4.38 -14.45
C ILE A 38 -16.90 2.91 -14.05
N PHE A 39 -17.65 1.97 -14.64
CA PHE A 39 -17.49 0.52 -14.45
C PHE A 39 -16.57 -0.11 -15.52
N SER A 40 -15.81 0.69 -16.26
CA SER A 40 -14.84 0.18 -17.23
C SER A 40 -13.64 -0.49 -16.54
N VAL A 41 -12.91 -1.26 -17.35
CA VAL A 41 -11.69 -1.94 -16.90
C VAL A 41 -10.61 -0.93 -16.47
N ASP A 42 -10.53 0.24 -17.12
CA ASP A 42 -9.55 1.29 -16.78
C ASP A 42 -9.74 1.81 -15.36
N TYR A 43 -10.99 2.10 -14.98
CA TYR A 43 -11.34 2.52 -13.62
C TYR A 43 -11.15 1.40 -12.60
N LEU A 44 -11.45 0.14 -12.98
CA LEU A 44 -11.20 -1.01 -12.12
C LEU A 44 -9.70 -1.20 -11.84
N ILE A 45 -8.85 -1.03 -12.86
CA ILE A 45 -7.39 -1.10 -12.72
C ILE A 45 -6.90 0.03 -11.80
N ALA A 46 -7.33 1.27 -12.04
CA ALA A 46 -6.95 2.42 -11.21
C ALA A 46 -7.33 2.22 -9.74
N ALA A 47 -8.58 1.79 -9.49
CA ALA A 47 -9.07 1.48 -8.15
C ALA A 47 -8.29 0.32 -7.51
N GLY A 48 -7.98 -0.73 -8.28
CA GLY A 48 -7.18 -1.86 -7.83
C GLY A 48 -5.79 -1.45 -7.37
N ILE A 49 -5.11 -0.59 -8.14
CA ILE A 49 -3.78 -0.07 -7.79
C ILE A 49 -3.84 0.70 -6.47
N LEU A 50 -4.80 1.62 -6.31
CA LEU A 50 -5.00 2.39 -5.07
C LEU A 50 -5.31 1.49 -3.87
N LEU A 51 -6.20 0.50 -4.04
CA LEU A 51 -6.55 -0.42 -2.96
C LEU A 51 -5.37 -1.27 -2.53
N LEU A 52 -4.67 -1.90 -3.48
CA LEU A 52 -3.49 -2.72 -3.21
C LEU A 52 -2.37 -1.92 -2.54
N GLY A 53 -2.17 -0.67 -2.94
CA GLY A 53 -1.25 0.27 -2.29
C GLY A 53 -1.55 0.47 -0.81
N ASN A 54 -2.83 0.52 -0.44
CA ASN A 54 -3.26 0.88 0.91
C ASN A 54 -3.49 -0.31 1.85
N ILE A 55 -3.32 -1.56 1.41
CA ILE A 55 -3.45 -2.75 2.27
C ILE A 55 -2.49 -2.68 3.47
N ILE A 56 -1.22 -2.37 3.21
CA ILE A 56 -0.21 -2.30 4.29
C ILE A 56 -0.46 -1.11 5.24
N ILE A 57 -1.01 -0.01 4.71
CA ILE A 57 -1.39 1.16 5.49
C ILE A 57 -2.51 0.82 6.49
N LEU A 58 -3.50 0.02 6.06
CA LEU A 58 -4.54 -0.48 6.96
C LEU A 58 -3.98 -1.43 8.01
N GLN A 59 -3.04 -2.30 7.65
CA GLN A 59 -2.39 -3.20 8.61
C GLN A 59 -1.62 -2.42 9.68
N LEU A 60 -0.84 -1.41 9.28
CA LEU A 60 -0.12 -0.53 10.20
C LEU A 60 -1.08 0.21 11.14
N PHE A 61 -2.17 0.77 10.60
CA PHE A 61 -3.21 1.42 11.40
C PHE A 61 -3.75 0.48 12.50
N LEU A 62 -4.09 -0.77 12.13
CA LEU A 62 -4.61 -1.76 13.07
C LEU A 62 -3.55 -2.15 14.13
N ALA A 63 -2.29 -2.34 13.73
CA ALA A 63 -1.21 -2.65 14.65
C ALA A 63 -1.01 -1.55 15.71
N ILE A 64 -1.11 -0.27 15.32
CA ILE A 64 -1.04 0.88 16.26
C ILE A 64 -2.25 0.88 17.19
N ARG A 65 -3.46 0.69 16.64
CA ARG A 65 -4.71 0.66 17.42
C ARG A 65 -4.67 -0.44 18.48
N LYS A 66 -4.15 -1.62 18.14
CA LYS A 66 -3.99 -2.79 19.02
C LYS A 66 -2.71 -2.77 19.86
N ASN A 67 -1.92 -1.69 19.82
CA ASN A 67 -0.64 -1.53 20.53
C ASN A 67 0.38 -2.67 20.27
N ARG A 68 0.34 -3.31 19.09
CA ARG A 68 1.23 -4.43 18.75
C ARG A 68 2.50 -3.93 18.09
N TYR A 69 3.49 -3.59 18.91
CA TYR A 69 4.76 -3.05 18.40
C TYR A 69 5.47 -3.97 17.40
N GLN A 70 5.52 -5.28 17.65
CA GLN A 70 6.14 -6.23 16.71
C GLN A 70 5.43 -6.26 15.35
N ALA A 71 4.09 -6.29 15.35
CA ALA A 71 3.30 -6.26 14.13
C ALA A 71 3.46 -4.94 13.37
N PHE A 72 3.63 -3.82 14.08
CA PHE A 72 3.96 -2.54 13.49
C PHE A 72 5.33 -2.54 12.80
N VAL A 73 6.37 -3.09 13.43
CA VAL A 73 7.73 -3.15 12.85
C VAL A 73 7.77 -4.03 11.60
N TYR A 74 7.12 -5.20 11.62
CA TYR A 74 6.99 -6.04 10.43
C TYR A 74 6.20 -5.35 9.33
N GLY A 75 5.08 -4.71 9.68
CA GLY A 75 4.28 -3.93 8.75
C GLY A 75 5.07 -2.79 8.11
N LEU A 76 5.89 -2.09 8.88
CA LEU A 76 6.69 -0.97 8.41
C LEU A 76 7.77 -1.43 7.43
N SER A 77 8.40 -2.56 7.71
CA SER A 77 9.39 -3.17 6.80
C SER A 77 8.75 -3.51 5.44
N VAL A 78 7.54 -4.06 5.46
CA VAL A 78 6.78 -4.35 4.23
C VAL A 78 6.35 -3.05 3.54
N ALA A 79 5.94 -2.02 4.28
CA ALA A 79 5.56 -0.72 3.71
C ALA A 79 6.74 -0.04 2.99
N VAL A 80 7.95 -0.12 3.56
CA VAL A 80 9.18 0.37 2.92
C VAL A 80 9.46 -0.40 1.63
N ALA A 81 9.41 -1.73 1.66
CA ALA A 81 9.60 -2.54 0.45
C ALA A 81 8.55 -2.25 -0.63
N GLN A 82 7.29 -2.06 -0.23
CA GLN A 82 6.19 -1.71 -1.13
C GLN A 82 6.37 -0.32 -1.75
N ALA A 83 6.77 0.69 -0.96
CA ALA A 83 7.10 2.01 -1.46
C ALA A 83 8.25 1.93 -2.48
N ILE A 84 9.35 1.24 -2.15
CA ILE A 84 10.48 1.03 -3.06
C ILE A 84 9.98 0.36 -4.36
N GLY A 85 9.18 -0.71 -4.27
CA GLY A 85 8.60 -1.39 -5.43
C GLY A 85 7.81 -0.43 -6.33
N PHE A 86 6.94 0.39 -5.74
CA PHE A 86 6.19 1.40 -6.50
C PHE A 86 7.08 2.46 -7.16
N TYR A 87 8.07 3.00 -6.46
CA TYR A 87 9.00 3.98 -7.05
C TYR A 87 9.86 3.37 -8.17
N LEU A 88 10.33 2.13 -8.01
CA LEU A 88 11.09 1.42 -9.05
C LEU A 88 10.28 1.23 -10.33
N ILE A 89 8.96 1.05 -10.22
CA ILE A 89 8.05 0.97 -11.38
C ILE A 89 7.75 2.35 -11.94
N GLY A 90 7.22 3.25 -11.10
CA GLY A 90 6.62 4.51 -11.55
C GLY A 90 7.60 5.61 -11.92
N MET A 91 8.85 5.56 -11.43
CA MET A 91 9.87 6.57 -11.74
C MET A 91 11.04 5.99 -12.54
N PHE A 92 11.49 4.78 -12.20
CA PHE A 92 12.74 4.23 -12.72
C PHE A 92 12.56 3.13 -13.77
N TYR A 93 11.33 2.65 -14.00
CA TYR A 93 11.00 1.60 -14.98
C TYR A 93 11.85 0.32 -14.85
N PHE A 94 12.29 0.00 -13.63
CA PHE A 94 13.10 -1.19 -13.39
C PHE A 94 12.26 -2.47 -13.34
N LYS A 95 12.67 -3.49 -14.10
CA LYS A 95 12.01 -4.80 -14.17
C LYS A 95 11.94 -5.57 -12.84
N VAL A 96 12.78 -5.19 -11.87
CA VAL A 96 12.77 -5.79 -10.51
C VAL A 96 11.62 -5.22 -9.67
N GLY A 97 11.12 -4.03 -9.99
CA GLY A 97 10.04 -3.36 -9.25
C GLY A 97 8.76 -4.19 -9.11
N PRO A 98 8.21 -4.78 -10.18
CA PRO A 98 7.02 -5.64 -10.11
C PRO A 98 7.19 -6.86 -9.20
N ILE A 99 8.39 -7.46 -9.15
CA ILE A 99 8.69 -8.62 -8.30
C ILE A 99 8.64 -8.23 -6.83
N ILE A 100 9.30 -7.12 -6.48
CA ILE A 100 9.31 -6.58 -5.11
C ILE A 100 7.89 -6.19 -4.70
N LEU A 101 7.17 -5.47 -5.58
CA LEU A 101 5.81 -5.03 -5.31
C LEU A 101 4.87 -6.23 -5.09
N GLY A 102 4.90 -7.23 -5.97
CA GLY A 102 4.10 -8.45 -5.84
C GLY A 102 4.36 -9.18 -4.52
N ALA A 103 5.63 -9.39 -4.17
CA ALA A 103 6.00 -10.00 -2.89
C ALA A 103 5.51 -9.19 -1.68
N SER A 104 5.68 -7.86 -1.72
CA SER A 104 5.25 -6.98 -0.63
C SER A 104 3.73 -6.96 -0.44
N ILE A 105 2.95 -7.01 -1.52
CA ILE A 105 1.48 -7.05 -1.46
C ILE A 105 1.01 -8.35 -0.81
N LEU A 106 1.59 -9.50 -1.20
CA LEU A 106 1.25 -10.80 -0.61
C LEU A 106 1.57 -10.83 0.89
N LEU A 107 2.71 -10.27 1.30
CA LEU A 107 3.06 -10.12 2.72
C LEU A 107 2.11 -9.16 3.44
N ALA A 108 1.75 -8.04 2.82
CA ALA A 108 0.82 -7.06 3.39
C ALA A 108 -0.56 -7.68 3.65
N ILE A 109 -1.10 -8.42 2.69
CA ILE A 109 -2.36 -9.17 2.84
C ILE A 109 -2.25 -10.17 3.99
N SER A 110 -1.17 -10.96 4.02
CA SER A 110 -0.94 -11.96 5.05
C SER A 110 -0.87 -11.35 6.46
N LEU A 111 -0.16 -10.22 6.59
CA LEU A 111 -0.07 -9.48 7.85
C LEU A 111 -1.42 -8.86 8.23
N LEU A 112 -2.15 -8.29 7.28
CA LEU A 112 -3.48 -7.70 7.52
C LEU A 112 -4.45 -8.76 8.05
N ILE A 113 -4.51 -9.93 7.42
CA ILE A 113 -5.38 -11.05 7.85
C ILE A 113 -4.99 -11.49 9.28
N LYS A 114 -3.70 -11.65 9.56
CA LYS A 114 -3.23 -12.00 10.91
C LYS A 114 -3.61 -10.93 11.93
N GLU A 115 -3.49 -9.66 11.56
CA GLU A 115 -3.81 -8.54 12.43
C GLU A 115 -5.32 -8.45 12.70
N ILE A 116 -6.18 -8.66 11.71
CA ILE A 116 -7.64 -8.69 11.88
C ILE A 116 -8.05 -9.83 12.81
N LYS A 117 -7.52 -11.05 12.59
CA LYS A 117 -7.83 -12.23 13.40
C LYS A 117 -7.35 -12.12 14.84
N TYR A 118 -6.33 -11.31 15.11
CA TYR A 118 -5.83 -11.10 16.45
C TYR A 118 -6.89 -10.40 17.32
N ARG A 119 -7.40 -11.10 18.35
CA ARG A 119 -8.27 -10.50 19.36
C ARG A 119 -7.41 -9.78 20.39
N SER A 120 -7.66 -8.49 20.58
CA SER A 120 -7.15 -7.76 21.74
C SER A 120 -7.71 -8.43 22.98
N GLN A 121 -6.85 -9.10 23.76
CA GLN A 121 -7.16 -9.40 25.15
C GLN A 121 -7.05 -8.11 25.96
#